data_AF-A0A4R4Z947-F1
#
_entry.id   AF-A0A4R4Z947-F1
#
_cell.length_a   1.000
_cell.length_b   1.000
_cell.length_c   1.000
_cell.angle_alpha   90.00
_cell.angle_beta   90.00
_cell.angle_gamma   90.00
#
_symmetry.space_group_name_H-M   'P 1'
#
loop_
_entity.id
_entity.type
_entity.pdbx_description
1 polymer ?
#
loop_
_entity_poly.entity_id
_entity_poly.type
_entity_poly.pdbx_seq_one_letter_code
_entity_poly.pdbx_strand_id
1 'polypeptide(L)'
;MAFTVMYHPDEAPAEVTTVAELDALLDRVTADAIEEDVPTYAEIVTADRQHILQIGLGQPDYSSLIYCDKPADILETSKGTVPMPDDSGFDYGGTWTDAPIDSAIPIPTARQAARTFLSSGGDRPTNLKWQKPEYGQPNQLAPNDLA
;
A
#
# COMPACT_ATOMS: atom_id res chain seq x y z
N MET A 1 -4.14 4.51 -20.61
CA MET A 1 -4.30 3.13 -20.11
C MET A 1 -5.24 3.21 -18.92
N ALA A 2 -6.18 2.29 -18.79
CA ALA A 2 -7.10 2.28 -17.66
C ALA A 2 -6.55 1.38 -16.55
N PHE A 3 -6.79 1.80 -15.31
CA PHE A 3 -6.51 1.03 -14.10
C PHE A 3 -7.82 0.85 -13.33
N THR A 4 -7.89 -0.26 -12.59
CA THR A 4 -9.01 -0.55 -11.70
C THR A 4 -8.53 -0.39 -10.27
N VAL A 5 -9.27 0.37 -9.46
CA VAL A 5 -8.98 0.60 -8.05
C VAL A 5 -10.06 -0.07 -7.18
N MET A 6 -9.64 -0.88 -6.22
CA MET A 6 -10.50 -1.59 -5.26
C MET A 6 -10.07 -1.23 -3.84
N TYR A 7 -10.99 -0.88 -2.96
CA TYR A 7 -10.64 -0.44 -1.59
C TYR A 7 -11.68 -0.84 -0.54
N HIS A 8 -12.94 -1.03 -0.92
CA HIS A 8 -13.98 -1.51 -0.01
C HIS A 8 -14.72 -2.70 -0.64
N PRO A 9 -15.02 -3.78 0.11
CA PRO A 9 -15.64 -4.98 -0.44
C PRO A 9 -17.06 -4.75 -0.98
N ASP A 10 -17.78 -3.77 -0.41
CA ASP A 10 -19.14 -3.43 -0.81
C ASP A 10 -19.22 -2.37 -1.94
N GLU A 11 -18.08 -1.80 -2.33
CA GLU A 11 -18.03 -0.82 -3.42
C GLU A 11 -17.61 -1.47 -4.74
N ALA A 12 -18.23 -1.00 -5.83
CA ALA A 12 -17.82 -1.42 -7.17
C ALA A 12 -16.40 -0.90 -7.47
N PRO A 13 -15.54 -1.68 -8.14
CA PRO A 13 -14.22 -1.22 -8.53
C PRO A 13 -14.31 0.06 -9.37
N ALA A 14 -13.48 1.05 -9.04
CA ALA A 14 -13.43 2.32 -9.74
C ALA A 14 -12.43 2.24 -10.91
N GLU A 15 -12.83 2.73 -12.08
CA GLU A 15 -11.90 2.90 -13.21
C GLU A 15 -11.23 4.27 -13.13
N VAL A 16 -9.91 4.31 -13.28
CA VAL A 16 -9.13 5.54 -13.36
C VAL A 16 -8.22 5.51 -14.58
N THR A 17 -8.14 6.63 -15.30
CA THR A 17 -7.35 6.78 -16.52
C THR A 17 -6.36 7.93 -16.45
N THR A 18 -6.56 8.84 -15.49
CA THR A 18 -5.71 10.01 -15.28
C THR A 18 -5.20 10.11 -13.85
N VAL A 19 -4.09 10.83 -13.67
CA VAL A 19 -3.54 11.14 -12.35
C VAL A 19 -4.52 11.93 -11.49
N ALA A 20 -5.30 12.83 -12.08
CA ALA A 20 -6.28 13.63 -11.35
C ALA A 20 -7.44 12.78 -10.80
N GLU A 21 -7.93 11.82 -11.58
CA GLU A 21 -8.95 10.85 -11.13
C GLU A 21 -8.40 9.97 -10.01
N LEU A 22 -7.15 9.49 -10.15
CA LEU A 22 -6.49 8.71 -9.11
C LEU A 22 -6.35 9.50 -7.81
N ASP A 23 -5.84 10.73 -7.87
CA ASP A 23 -5.68 11.58 -6.68
C ASP A 23 -7.02 11.85 -6.00
N ALA A 24 -8.05 12.22 -6.77
CA ALA A 24 -9.38 12.48 -6.23
C ALA A 24 -10.00 11.23 -5.57
N LEU A 25 -9.81 10.06 -6.18
CA LEU A 25 -10.27 8.79 -5.59
C LEU A 25 -9.52 8.48 -4.30
N LEU A 26 -8.19 8.56 -4.32
CA LEU A 26 -7.37 8.28 -3.15
C LEU A 26 -7.66 9.24 -1.99
N ASP A 27 -7.99 10.51 -2.29
CA ASP A 27 -8.41 11.49 -1.28
C ASP A 27 -9.76 11.13 -0.66
N ARG A 28 -10.74 10.68 -1.47
CA ARG A 28 -12.02 10.17 -0.96
C ARG A 28 -11.80 8.96 -0.05
N VAL A 29 -11.07 7.94 -0.52
CA VAL A 29 -10.81 6.73 0.26
C VAL A 29 -10.06 7.05 1.56
N THR A 30 -9.17 8.06 1.54
CA THR A 30 -8.48 8.51 2.75
C THR A 30 -9.46 9.19 3.73
N ALA A 31 -10.40 9.99 3.23
CA ALA A 31 -11.41 10.62 4.07
C ALA A 31 -12.35 9.58 4.70
N ASP A 32 -12.81 8.61 3.91
CA ASP A 32 -13.68 7.51 4.38
C ASP A 32 -12.97 6.69 5.46
N ALA A 33 -11.71 6.28 5.23
CA ALA A 33 -10.89 5.55 6.20
C ALA A 33 -10.67 6.31 7.53
N ILE A 34 -10.57 7.64 7.47
CA ILE A 34 -10.45 8.51 8.66
C ILE A 34 -11.80 8.62 9.38
N GLU A 35 -12.91 8.76 8.65
CA GLU A 35 -14.25 8.86 9.23
C GLU A 35 -14.66 7.56 9.95
N GLU A 36 -14.28 6.42 9.38
CA GLU A 36 -14.60 5.09 9.91
C GLU A 36 -13.62 4.63 11.00
N ASP A 37 -12.49 5.32 11.18
CA ASP A 37 -11.37 4.90 12.03
C ASP A 37 -10.81 3.53 11.63
N VAL A 38 -10.78 3.26 10.33
CA VAL A 38 -10.31 2.01 9.72
C VAL A 38 -9.36 2.35 8.57
N PRO A 39 -8.04 2.41 8.80
CA PRO A 39 -7.05 2.55 7.73
C PRO A 39 -7.20 1.44 6.69
N THR A 40 -7.02 1.74 5.41
CA THR A 40 -7.38 0.84 4.30
C THR A 40 -6.26 0.65 3.28
N TYR A 41 -6.08 -0.56 2.77
CA TYR A 41 -5.31 -0.81 1.55
C TYR A 41 -6.20 -0.68 0.31
N ALA A 42 -5.95 0.35 -0.50
CA ALA A 42 -6.49 0.42 -1.85
C ALA A 42 -5.58 -0.32 -2.82
N GLU A 43 -6.13 -1.19 -3.65
CA GLU A 43 -5.44 -1.95 -4.69
C GLU A 43 -5.66 -1.32 -6.06
N ILE A 44 -4.58 -0.88 -6.70
CA ILE A 44 -4.55 -0.29 -8.05
C ILE A 44 -4.01 -1.35 -9.02
N VAL A 45 -4.81 -1.75 -9.99
CA VAL A 45 -4.53 -2.89 -10.88
C VAL A 45 -4.50 -2.45 -12.34
N THR A 46 -3.49 -2.90 -13.09
CA THR A 46 -3.45 -2.72 -14.55
C THR A 46 -4.59 -3.47 -15.24
N ALA A 47 -5.04 -3.00 -16.41
CA ALA A 47 -6.13 -3.65 -17.16
C ALA A 47 -5.87 -5.15 -17.49
N ASP A 48 -4.60 -5.53 -17.70
CA ASP A 48 -4.19 -6.93 -17.91
C ASP A 48 -4.03 -7.73 -16.60
N ARG A 49 -4.17 -7.06 -15.45
CA ARG A 49 -4.05 -7.58 -14.09
C ARG A 49 -2.69 -8.21 -13.78
N GLN A 50 -1.65 -7.82 -14.52
CA GLN A 50 -0.29 -8.30 -14.36
C GLN A 50 0.48 -7.54 -13.29
N HIS A 51 0.24 -6.23 -13.16
CA HIS A 51 0.87 -5.39 -12.16
C HIS A 51 -0.18 -4.82 -11.19
N ILE A 52 0.18 -4.84 -9.92
CA ILE A 52 -0.68 -4.41 -8.82
C ILE A 52 0.15 -3.51 -7.90
N LEU A 53 -0.42 -2.39 -7.50
CA LEU A 53 0.10 -1.54 -6.44
C LEU A 53 -0.96 -1.37 -5.36
N GLN A 54 -0.70 -1.88 -4.17
CA GLN A 54 -1.49 -1.60 -2.98
C GLN A 54 -0.90 -0.37 -2.27
N ILE A 55 -1.77 0.52 -1.80
CA ILE A 55 -1.41 1.73 -1.05
C ILE A 55 -2.22 1.83 0.23
N GLY A 56 -1.53 1.97 1.36
CA GLY A 56 -2.14 2.15 2.67
C GLY A 56 -2.60 3.60 2.88
N LEU A 57 -3.86 3.78 3.29
CA LEU A 57 -4.57 5.04 3.43
C LEU A 57 -5.19 5.17 4.82
N GLY A 58 -5.43 6.39 5.28
CA GLY A 58 -6.13 6.67 6.55
C GLY A 58 -5.23 6.74 7.79
N GLN A 59 -4.00 6.22 7.74
CA GLN A 59 -3.01 6.44 8.80
C GLN A 59 -2.54 7.92 8.81
N PRO A 60 -2.35 8.55 9.99
CA PRO A 60 -2.05 9.98 10.08
C PRO A 60 -0.62 10.34 9.66
N ASP A 61 0.36 9.49 9.99
CA ASP A 61 1.78 9.84 9.91
C ASP A 61 2.57 9.07 8.83
N TYR A 62 2.02 7.98 8.32
CA TYR A 62 2.72 7.11 7.38
C TYR A 62 1.77 6.45 6.38
N SER A 63 2.36 5.88 5.34
CA SER A 63 1.71 4.97 4.40
C SER A 63 2.66 3.79 4.15
N SER A 64 2.14 2.74 3.52
CA SER A 64 2.90 1.58 3.08
C SER A 64 2.46 1.20 1.67
N LEU A 65 3.40 0.71 0.86
CA LEU A 65 3.12 0.22 -0.48
C LEU A 65 3.46 -1.25 -0.58
N ILE A 66 2.67 -1.98 -1.37
CA ILE A 66 3.00 -3.33 -1.81
C ILE A 66 2.87 -3.36 -3.33
N TYR A 67 3.92 -3.77 -4.01
CA TYR A 67 3.96 -3.95 -5.46
C TYR A 67 4.02 -5.44 -5.78
N CYS A 68 3.17 -5.86 -6.71
CA CYS A 68 3.19 -7.22 -7.25
C CYS A 68 3.32 -7.17 -8.77
N ASP A 69 4.27 -7.93 -9.29
CA ASP A 69 4.43 -8.25 -10.71
C ASP A 69 4.24 -9.77 -10.86
N LYS A 70 3.06 -10.16 -11.35
CA LYS A 70 2.69 -11.57 -11.49
C LYS A 70 3.53 -12.30 -12.52
N PRO A 71 3.81 -11.74 -13.72
CA PRO A 71 4.71 -12.39 -14.68
C PRO A 71 6.09 -12.71 -14.13
N ALA A 72 6.66 -11.82 -13.31
CA ALA A 72 8.00 -11.99 -12.74
C ALA A 72 8.02 -12.68 -11.36
N ASP A 73 6.85 -13.02 -10.80
CA ASP A 73 6.69 -13.53 -9.43
C ASP A 73 7.38 -12.65 -8.38
N ILE A 74 7.25 -11.33 -8.55
CA ILE A 74 7.82 -10.33 -7.63
C ILE A 74 6.72 -9.87 -6.69
N LEU A 75 7.00 -9.92 -5.40
CA LEU A 75 6.26 -9.28 -4.34
C LEU A 75 7.23 -8.45 -3.50
N GLU A 76 7.05 -7.14 -3.50
CA GLU A 76 7.90 -6.20 -2.78
C GLU A 76 7.06 -5.17 -2.05
N THR A 77 7.62 -4.63 -0.98
CA THR A 77 7.02 -3.53 -0.21
C THR A 77 7.95 -2.31 -0.22
N SER A 78 7.39 -1.13 0.04
CA SER A 78 8.19 0.07 0.29
C SER A 78 9.22 -0.22 1.37
N LYS A 79 10.42 0.34 1.24
CA LYS A 79 11.40 0.36 2.32
C LYS A 79 11.23 1.61 3.16
N GLY A 80 11.16 1.41 4.46
CA GLY A 80 10.84 2.40 5.47
C GLY A 80 11.82 3.57 5.49
N THR A 81 11.27 4.76 5.69
CA THR A 81 12.04 6.00 5.85
C THR A 81 11.53 6.87 7.00
N VAL A 82 10.41 6.47 7.62
CA VAL A 82 9.85 7.07 8.83
C VAL A 82 9.61 5.98 9.89
N PRO A 83 9.50 6.35 11.18
CA PRO A 83 9.15 5.39 12.23
C PRO A 83 7.83 4.67 11.92
N MET A 84 7.82 3.36 12.17
CA MET A 84 6.65 2.50 12.03
C MET A 84 6.01 2.29 13.40
N PRO A 85 4.70 2.58 13.58
CA PRO A 85 4.00 2.29 14.83
C PRO A 85 3.95 0.78 15.15
N ASP A 86 3.81 0.44 16.43
CA ASP A 86 3.78 -0.97 16.89
C ASP A 86 2.52 -1.73 16.42
N ASP A 87 1.42 -1.01 16.18
CA ASP A 87 0.11 -1.50 15.72
C ASP A 87 -0.17 -1.15 14.25
N SER A 88 0.89 -0.99 13.45
CA SER A 88 0.78 -0.60 12.06
C SER A 88 0.07 -1.66 11.21
N GLY A 89 -1.05 -1.28 10.61
CA GLY A 89 -1.81 -2.14 9.71
C GLY A 89 -2.88 -1.38 8.94
N PHE A 90 -3.52 -2.10 8.04
CA PHE A 90 -4.59 -1.59 7.20
C PHE A 90 -5.62 -2.71 6.96
N ASP A 91 -6.89 -2.36 6.90
CA ASP A 91 -7.93 -3.21 6.37
C ASP A 91 -7.71 -3.47 4.88
N TYR A 92 -7.74 -4.74 4.51
CA TYR A 92 -7.67 -5.16 3.12
C TYR A 92 -8.91 -5.99 2.79
N GLY A 93 -9.92 -5.32 2.23
CA GLY A 93 -11.16 -5.96 1.80
C GLY A 93 -11.97 -6.56 2.95
N GLY A 94 -12.00 -5.90 4.11
CA GLY A 94 -12.68 -6.35 5.34
C GLY A 94 -11.85 -7.28 6.21
N THR A 95 -10.55 -7.44 5.92
CA THR A 95 -9.60 -8.19 6.75
C THR A 95 -8.45 -7.31 7.19
N TRP A 96 -8.32 -7.09 8.49
CA TRP A 96 -7.15 -6.41 9.05
C TRP A 96 -5.86 -7.15 8.70
N THR A 97 -4.92 -6.41 8.11
CA THR A 97 -3.62 -6.92 7.67
C THR A 97 -2.52 -6.05 8.23
N ASP A 98 -1.57 -6.66 8.94
CA ASP A 98 -0.40 -5.96 9.46
C ASP A 98 0.44 -5.41 8.29
N ALA A 99 0.94 -4.20 8.44
CA ALA A 99 1.87 -3.63 7.47
C ALA A 99 3.20 -4.40 7.52
N PRO A 100 3.87 -4.62 6.37
CA PRO A 100 5.19 -5.28 6.37
C PRO A 100 6.20 -4.51 7.22
N ILE A 101 7.05 -5.22 7.96
CA ILE A 101 8.09 -4.64 8.82
C ILE A 101 8.98 -3.69 7.99
N ASP A 102 9.32 -2.54 8.57
CA ASP A 102 10.15 -1.50 7.94
C ASP A 102 9.59 -1.06 6.58
N SER A 103 8.26 -0.93 6.46
CA SER A 103 7.61 -0.44 5.23
C SER A 103 7.09 1.00 5.28
N ALA A 104 7.11 1.63 6.46
CA ALA A 104 6.53 2.94 6.67
C ALA A 104 7.27 4.06 5.92
N ILE A 105 6.55 4.74 5.02
CA ILE A 105 7.03 5.86 4.22
C ILE A 105 6.13 7.10 4.38
N PRO A 106 6.61 8.31 4.07
CA PRO A 106 5.76 9.50 4.07
C PRO A 106 4.59 9.36 3.09
N ILE A 107 3.40 9.81 3.51
CA ILE A 107 2.19 9.82 2.69
C ILE A 107 2.40 10.50 1.32
N PRO A 108 3.08 11.67 1.21
CA PRO A 108 3.36 12.26 -0.10
C PRO A 108 4.23 11.39 -1.01
N THR A 109 5.15 10.60 -0.44
CA THR A 109 5.99 9.66 -1.19
C THR A 109 5.14 8.52 -1.74
N ALA A 110 4.22 7.98 -0.94
CA ALA A 110 3.28 6.94 -1.38
C ALA A 110 2.36 7.45 -2.50
N ARG A 111 1.80 8.65 -2.35
CA ARG A 111 1.01 9.33 -3.39
C ARG A 111 1.81 9.50 -4.68
N GLN A 112 3.04 9.99 -4.60
CA GLN A 112 3.88 10.17 -5.78
C GLN A 112 4.23 8.84 -6.48
N ALA A 113 4.40 7.76 -5.70
CA ALA A 113 4.63 6.43 -6.25
C ALA A 113 3.39 5.92 -7.00
N ALA A 114 2.19 6.09 -6.46
CA ALA A 114 0.94 5.71 -7.13
C ALA A 114 0.75 6.46 -8.46
N ARG A 115 1.05 7.76 -8.49
CA ARG A 115 1.05 8.56 -9.75
C ARG A 115 2.07 8.03 -10.77
N THR A 116 3.25 7.64 -10.29
CA THR A 116 4.32 7.08 -11.13
C THR A 116 3.89 5.75 -11.73
N PHE A 117 3.32 4.85 -10.93
CA PHE A 117 2.77 3.56 -11.37
C PHE A 117 1.70 3.72 -12.45
N LEU A 118 0.77 4.66 -12.25
CA LEU A 118 -0.26 4.95 -13.27
C LEU A 118 0.37 5.50 -14.56
N SER A 119 1.31 6.45 -14.43
CA SER A 119 1.92 7.14 -15.58
C SER A 119 2.88 6.26 -16.38
N SER A 120 3.51 5.26 -15.75
CA SER A 120 4.39 4.28 -16.39
C SER A 120 3.63 3.13 -17.04
N GLY A 121 2.31 2.99 -16.80
CA GLY A 121 1.54 1.84 -17.28
C GLY A 121 1.70 0.60 -16.40
N GLY A 122 2.08 0.78 -15.13
CA GLY A 122 2.15 -0.29 -14.14
C GLY A 122 3.57 -0.70 -13.73
N ASP A 123 4.61 -0.05 -14.25
CA ASP A 123 5.97 -0.34 -13.80
C ASP A 123 6.16 0.03 -12.34
N ARG A 124 6.96 -0.76 -11.62
CA ARG A 124 7.37 -0.49 -10.23
C ARG A 124 7.92 0.94 -10.08
N PRO A 125 7.33 1.79 -9.22
CA PRO A 125 7.80 3.16 -9.00
C PRO A 125 9.26 3.25 -8.55
N THR A 126 10.02 4.18 -9.13
CA THR A 126 11.48 4.33 -8.87
C THR A 126 11.83 5.44 -7.88
N ASN A 127 10.84 6.21 -7.41
CA ASN A 127 11.01 7.32 -6.48
C ASN A 127 11.25 6.90 -5.02
N LEU A 128 11.29 5.59 -4.74
CA LEU A 128 11.56 5.01 -3.44
C LEU A 128 12.38 3.73 -3.56
N LYS A 129 12.79 3.20 -2.40
CA LYS A 129 13.43 1.88 -2.31
C LYS A 129 12.37 0.84 -1.97
N TRP A 130 12.63 -0.39 -2.43
CA TRP A 130 11.78 -1.55 -2.24
C TRP A 130 12.55 -2.63 -1.51
N GLN A 131 11.84 -3.49 -0.79
CA GLN A 131 12.37 -4.66 -0.13
C GLN A 131 11.39 -5.83 -0.23
N LYS A 132 11.85 -7.03 0.12
CA LYS A 132 10.92 -8.15 0.29
C LYS A 132 10.05 -7.90 1.52
N PRO A 133 8.75 -8.20 1.48
CA PRO A 133 7.90 -8.06 2.65
C PRO A 133 8.31 -9.06 3.73
N GLU A 134 8.45 -8.56 4.96
CA GLU A 134 8.63 -9.36 6.16
C GLU A 134 7.45 -9.07 7.09
N TYR A 135 6.88 -10.11 7.69
CA TYR A 135 5.73 -10.00 8.59
C TYR A 135 6.05 -10.69 9.93
N GLY A 136 5.49 -10.17 11.01
CA GLY A 136 5.74 -10.65 12.38
C GLY A 136 6.30 -9.57 13.29
N GLN A 137 6.52 -9.88 14.57
CA GLN A 137 7.07 -8.90 15.51
C GLN A 137 8.58 -8.70 15.24
N PRO A 138 9.07 -7.45 15.10
CA PRO A 138 10.50 -7.19 15.14
C PRO A 138 11.01 -7.54 16.55
N ASN A 139 11.73 -8.66 16.68
CA ASN A 139 12.32 -9.19 17.93
C ASN A 139 11.34 -9.58 19.05
N GLN A 140 10.87 -10.83 19.05
CA GLN A 140 10.96 -11.62 20.28
C GLN A 140 12.35 -12.27 20.31
N LEU A 141 13.32 -11.59 20.93
CA LEU A 141 14.45 -12.32 21.51
C LEU A 141 13.86 -13.29 22.52
N ALA A 142 13.95 -14.59 22.24
CA ALA A 142 13.56 -15.60 23.21
C ALA A 142 14.38 -15.36 24.50
N PRO A 143 13.75 -15.09 25.65
CA PRO A 143 14.48 -14.99 26.91
C PRO A 143 14.76 -16.43 27.37
N ASN A 144 15.76 -17.10 26.80
CA ASN A 144 16.26 -18.37 27.36
C ASN A 144 17.68 -18.82 26.91
N ASP A 145 18.54 -17.92 26.40
CA ASP A 145 19.96 -18.24 26.19
C ASP A 145 20.88 -17.68 27.30
N LEU A 146 20.35 -17.50 28.51
CA LEU A 146 21.15 -17.21 29.71
C LEU A 146 20.71 -18.10 30.88
N ALA A 147 21.16 -19.35 30.86
CA ALA A 147 21.53 -20.15 32.04
C ALA A 147 22.31 -21.41 31.63
#